data_AF-A0A953P7H4-F1
#
_entry.id   AF-A0A953P7H4-F1
#
_cell.length_a   1.000
_cell.length_b   1.000
_cell.length_c   1.000
_cell.angle_alpha   90.00
_cell.angle_beta   90.00
_cell.angle_gamma   90.00
#
_symmetry.space_group_name_H-M   'P 1'
#
loop_
_entity.id
_entity.type
_entity.pdbx_description
1 polymer ?
#
loop_
_entity_poly.entity_id
_entity_poly.type
_entity_poly.pdbx_seq_one_letter_code
_entity_poly.pdbx_strand_id
1 'polypeptide(L)'
;MGLHRGRTSKGRRASGQSLVETALLIPLLLLVVLNAVNFGYFFLVALNLAAAPRSGVEYAILGYATPGTLNLPSPGPPTTNTSVSYLTYQDMTGALYQPSSATVQVCSKILGVSNAGLTTQTAKCVTCSGTTCGSAGAGSPVPDADPESPLFVLHRVDVTYTFTPLIPGTPFGLTLLPASICSSAGGKITCTFHRQVSMRAMD
;
A
#
# COMPACT_ATOMS: atom_id res chain seq x y z
N MET A 1 -9.60 -86.30 12.61
CA MET A 1 -10.49 -85.31 13.28
C MET A 1 -9.76 -84.80 14.51
N GLY A 2 -9.47 -83.53 14.74
CA GLY A 2 -9.73 -82.28 14.04
C GLY A 2 -8.70 -81.25 14.50
N LEU A 3 -8.33 -80.32 13.60
CA LEU A 3 -7.30 -79.31 13.83
C LEU A 3 -7.94 -78.05 14.47
N HIS A 4 -7.50 -77.69 15.67
CA HIS A 4 -7.90 -76.48 16.38
C HIS A 4 -7.37 -75.22 15.69
N ARG A 5 -8.29 -74.38 15.22
CA ARG A 5 -8.03 -73.09 14.58
C ARG A 5 -7.87 -72.00 15.65
N GLY A 6 -6.62 -71.67 15.97
CA GLY A 6 -6.27 -70.55 16.83
C GLY A 6 -6.65 -69.22 16.17
N ARG A 7 -7.61 -68.52 16.76
CA ARG A 7 -8.13 -67.22 16.31
C ARG A 7 -7.21 -66.13 16.85
N THR A 8 -6.30 -65.62 16.03
CA THR A 8 -5.44 -64.49 16.40
C THR A 8 -6.25 -63.19 16.42
N SER A 9 -6.34 -62.58 17.60
CA SER A 9 -6.99 -61.30 17.81
C SER A 9 -6.21 -60.21 17.07
N LYS A 10 -6.84 -59.59 16.07
CA LYS A 10 -6.30 -58.49 15.27
C LYS A 10 -6.95 -57.18 15.72
N GLY A 11 -6.65 -56.74 16.93
CA GLY A 11 -7.27 -55.55 17.52
C GLY A 11 -6.26 -54.71 18.27
N ARG A 12 -5.40 -53.95 17.57
CA ARG A 12 -4.55 -52.91 18.20
C ARG A 12 -3.77 -51.99 17.24
N ARG A 13 -4.31 -51.68 16.06
CA ARG A 13 -3.67 -50.72 15.13
C ARG A 13 -4.42 -49.39 14.93
N ALA A 14 -5.68 -49.28 15.35
CA ALA A 14 -6.49 -48.09 15.12
C ALA A 14 -6.26 -46.95 16.14
N SER A 15 -5.83 -47.25 17.37
CA SER A 15 -5.83 -46.28 18.47
C SER A 15 -4.75 -45.18 18.37
N GLY A 16 -3.69 -45.38 17.58
CA GLY A 16 -2.64 -44.38 17.38
C GLY A 16 -2.77 -43.56 16.09
N GLN A 17 -3.62 -44.02 15.16
CA GLN A 17 -3.74 -43.39 13.84
C GLN A 17 -4.40 -42.00 13.93
N SER A 18 -5.45 -41.86 14.76
CA SER A 18 -6.14 -40.58 14.95
C SER A 18 -5.26 -39.51 15.61
N LEU A 19 -4.34 -39.92 16.50
CA LEU A 19 -3.36 -39.02 17.11
C LEU A 19 -2.35 -38.49 16.08
N VAL A 20 -1.83 -39.36 15.22
CA VAL A 20 -0.89 -38.98 14.16
C VAL A 20 -1.55 -38.11 13.10
N GLU A 21 -2.79 -38.43 12.72
CA GLU A 21 -3.56 -37.63 11.77
C GLU A 21 -3.83 -36.22 12.30
N THR A 22 -4.25 -36.10 13.55
CA THR A 22 -4.48 -34.78 14.19
C THR A 22 -3.16 -34.01 14.35
N ALA A 23 -2.07 -34.69 14.72
CA ALA A 23 -0.75 -34.08 14.87
C ALA A 23 -0.20 -33.51 13.54
N LEU A 24 -0.61 -34.06 12.39
CA LEU A 24 -0.24 -33.55 11.07
C LEU A 24 -1.24 -32.52 10.52
N LEU A 25 -2.54 -32.66 10.82
CA LEU A 25 -3.57 -31.73 10.35
C LEU A 25 -3.51 -30.38 11.06
N ILE A 26 -3.24 -30.33 12.36
CA ILE A 26 -3.13 -29.06 13.11
C ILE A 26 -2.08 -28.11 12.50
N PRO A 27 -0.81 -28.52 12.27
CA PRO A 27 0.18 -27.62 11.69
C PRO A 27 -0.15 -27.23 10.25
N LEU A 28 -0.75 -28.13 9.47
CA LEU A 28 -1.19 -27.83 8.11
C LEU A 28 -2.33 -26.80 8.08
N LEU A 29 -3.33 -26.96 8.95
CA LEU A 29 -4.44 -26.02 9.08
C LEU A 29 -3.95 -24.66 9.58
N LEU A 30 -3.03 -24.64 10.56
CA LEU A 30 -2.42 -23.40 11.04
C LEU A 30 -1.66 -22.68 9.91
N LEU A 31 -0.91 -23.41 9.08
CA LEU A 31 -0.21 -22.84 7.94
C LEU A 31 -1.19 -22.17 6.97
N VAL A 32 -2.30 -22.83 6.65
CA VAL A 32 -3.33 -22.27 5.76
C VAL A 32 -3.96 -21.01 6.35
N VAL A 33 -4.36 -21.06 7.63
CA VAL A 33 -4.99 -19.91 8.31
C VAL A 33 -4.04 -18.71 8.39
N LEU A 34 -2.78 -18.92 8.75
CA LEU A 34 -1.80 -17.83 8.84
C LEU A 34 -1.50 -17.19 7.47
N ASN A 35 -1.42 -18.00 6.40
CA ASN A 35 -1.32 -17.47 5.03
C ASN A 35 -2.59 -16.68 4.63
N ALA A 36 -3.77 -17.16 5.00
CA ALA A 36 -5.02 -16.47 4.72
C ALA A 36 -5.11 -15.12 5.44
N VAL A 37 -4.64 -15.03 6.68
CA VAL A 37 -4.54 -13.76 7.43
C VAL A 37 -3.59 -12.78 6.74
N ASN A 38 -2.40 -13.22 6.34
CA ASN A 38 -1.45 -12.38 5.61
C ASN A 38 -2.01 -11.90 4.26
N PHE A 39 -2.74 -12.77 3.55
CA PHE A 39 -3.42 -12.43 2.30
C PHE A 39 -4.54 -11.40 2.52
N GLY A 40 -5.39 -11.59 3.53
CA GLY A 40 -6.44 -10.63 3.87
C GLY A 40 -5.86 -9.25 4.24
N TYR A 41 -4.79 -9.23 5.04
CA TYR A 41 -4.11 -7.99 5.41
C TYR A 41 -3.49 -7.28 4.19
N PHE A 42 -2.89 -8.04 3.26
CA PHE A 42 -2.38 -7.48 2.01
C PHE A 42 -3.47 -6.76 1.19
N PHE A 43 -4.65 -7.37 1.04
CA PHE A 43 -5.77 -6.74 0.32
C PHE A 43 -6.31 -5.51 1.03
N LEU A 44 -6.40 -5.55 2.36
CA LEU A 44 -6.80 -4.40 3.16
C LEU A 44 -5.86 -3.21 2.91
N VAL A 45 -4.55 -3.43 2.97
CA VAL A 45 -3.55 -2.39 2.67
C VAL A 45 -3.67 -1.92 1.22
N ALA A 46 -3.76 -2.83 0.25
CA ALA A 46 -3.83 -2.50 -1.17
C ALA A 46 -5.03 -1.61 -1.53
N LEU A 47 -6.20 -1.86 -0.92
CA LEU A 47 -7.41 -1.06 -1.13
C LEU A 47 -7.27 0.36 -0.59
N ASN A 48 -6.80 0.51 0.65
CA ASN A 48 -6.67 1.82 1.27
C ASN A 48 -5.59 2.67 0.58
N LEU A 49 -4.48 2.05 0.16
CA LEU A 49 -3.43 2.76 -0.57
C LEU A 49 -3.87 3.19 -1.98
N ALA A 50 -4.86 2.52 -2.57
CA ALA A 50 -5.43 2.93 -3.86
C ALA A 50 -6.40 4.13 -3.72
N ALA A 51 -7.07 4.27 -2.58
CA ALA A 51 -8.00 5.37 -2.33
C ALA A 51 -7.29 6.65 -1.86
N ALA A 52 -6.26 6.55 -1.01
CA ALA A 52 -5.63 7.72 -0.38
C ALA A 52 -5.09 8.80 -1.35
N PRO A 53 -4.36 8.47 -2.44
CA PRO A 53 -3.88 9.51 -3.35
C PRO A 53 -5.02 10.23 -4.09
N ARG A 54 -6.18 9.56 -4.27
CA ARG A 54 -7.35 10.16 -4.92
C ARG A 54 -7.92 11.30 -4.09
N SER A 55 -8.21 11.07 -2.81
CA SER A 55 -8.73 12.13 -1.93
C SER A 55 -7.73 13.27 -1.78
N GLY A 56 -6.43 12.95 -1.70
CA GLY A 56 -5.36 13.94 -1.65
C GLY A 56 -5.35 14.85 -2.88
N VAL A 57 -5.38 14.28 -4.09
CA VAL A 57 -5.36 15.09 -5.32
C VAL A 57 -6.67 15.84 -5.54
N GLU A 58 -7.83 15.24 -5.19
CA GLU A 58 -9.13 15.91 -5.22
C GLU A 58 -9.11 17.18 -4.36
N TYR A 59 -8.59 17.09 -3.14
CA TYR A 59 -8.39 18.27 -2.31
C TYR A 59 -7.40 19.25 -2.94
N ALA A 60 -6.28 18.77 -3.49
CA ALA A 60 -5.24 19.62 -4.09
C ALA A 60 -5.73 20.47 -5.29
N ILE A 61 -6.79 20.07 -5.98
CA ILE A 61 -7.33 20.79 -7.15
C ILE A 61 -8.50 21.73 -6.82
N LEU A 62 -9.05 21.70 -5.60
CA LEU A 62 -10.21 22.53 -5.24
C LEU A 62 -9.95 24.04 -5.37
N GLY A 63 -8.69 24.46 -5.24
CA GLY A 63 -8.26 25.84 -5.49
C GLY A 63 -9.19 26.89 -4.86
N TYR A 64 -9.60 27.86 -5.68
CA TYR A 64 -10.51 28.95 -5.30
C TYR A 64 -12.00 28.60 -5.46
N ALA A 65 -12.33 27.37 -5.83
CA ALA A 65 -13.73 26.94 -6.00
C ALA A 65 -14.45 26.73 -4.66
N THR A 66 -13.72 26.75 -3.53
CA THR A 66 -14.30 26.63 -2.19
C THR A 66 -14.61 28.02 -1.61
N PRO A 67 -15.86 28.30 -1.20
CA PRO A 67 -16.20 29.61 -0.62
C PRO A 67 -15.33 29.93 0.60
N GLY A 68 -14.63 31.07 0.54
CA GLY A 68 -13.77 31.54 1.63
C GLY A 68 -12.31 31.07 1.60
N THR A 69 -11.89 30.24 0.63
CA THR A 69 -10.48 29.90 0.45
C THR A 69 -9.80 30.92 -0.48
N LEU A 70 -8.76 31.58 0.04
CA LEU A 70 -7.98 32.58 -0.70
C LEU A 70 -6.63 32.05 -1.20
N ASN A 71 -6.33 30.78 -0.96
CA ASN A 71 -5.07 30.14 -1.32
C ASN A 71 -5.31 28.71 -1.80
N LEU A 72 -4.47 28.24 -2.73
CA LEU A 72 -4.40 26.82 -3.07
C LEU A 72 -3.96 26.00 -1.84
N PRO A 73 -4.44 24.75 -1.71
CA PRO A 73 -4.02 23.86 -0.63
C PRO A 73 -2.52 23.65 -0.58
N SER A 74 -1.95 23.77 0.63
CA SER A 74 -0.53 23.50 0.84
C SER A 74 -0.23 22.01 0.62
N PRO A 75 0.82 21.63 -0.12
CA PRO A 75 1.17 20.22 -0.33
C PRO A 75 1.70 19.54 0.94
N GLY A 76 2.19 20.29 1.93
CA GLY A 76 2.64 19.78 3.22
C GLY A 76 2.89 20.88 4.26
N PRO A 77 3.38 20.54 5.47
CA PRO A 77 3.78 19.21 5.95
C PRO A 77 2.61 18.32 6.44
N PRO A 78 2.85 17.03 6.73
CA PRO A 78 1.85 16.07 7.20
C PRO A 78 1.33 16.32 8.62
N THR A 79 1.78 17.39 9.27
CA THR A 79 1.32 17.83 10.60
C THR A 79 0.28 18.94 10.53
N THR A 80 0.06 19.52 9.35
CA THR A 80 -0.90 20.61 9.14
C THR A 80 -2.19 20.03 8.57
N ASN A 81 -3.30 20.15 9.30
CA ASN A 81 -4.58 19.53 8.94
C ASN A 81 -5.23 20.04 7.64
N THR A 82 -4.74 21.17 7.11
CA THR A 82 -5.16 21.74 5.82
C THR A 82 -4.22 21.39 4.66
N SER A 83 -3.23 20.50 4.89
CA SER A 83 -2.29 20.10 3.84
C SER A 83 -2.74 18.84 3.09
N VAL A 84 -2.36 18.75 1.82
CA VAL A 84 -2.66 17.59 0.96
C VAL A 84 -2.05 16.31 1.53
N SER A 85 -0.79 16.37 1.96
CA SER A 85 -0.12 15.21 2.57
C SER A 85 -0.79 14.78 3.87
N TYR A 86 -1.24 15.69 4.73
CA TYR A 86 -1.98 15.32 5.94
C TYR A 86 -3.22 14.48 5.63
N LEU A 87 -4.08 14.95 4.72
CA LEU A 87 -5.28 14.21 4.33
C LEU A 87 -4.94 12.85 3.71
N THR A 88 -3.91 12.81 2.86
CA THR A 88 -3.43 11.55 2.25
C THR A 88 -2.98 10.55 3.32
N TYR A 89 -2.30 10.99 4.39
CA TYR A 89 -1.91 10.13 5.51
C TYR A 89 -3.10 9.73 6.40
N GLN A 90 -4.09 10.61 6.59
CA GLN A 90 -5.30 10.27 7.34
C GLN A 90 -6.11 9.18 6.64
N ASP A 91 -6.23 9.23 5.31
CA ASP A 91 -6.92 8.20 4.53
C ASP A 91 -6.24 6.83 4.59
N MET A 92 -4.93 6.80 4.89
CA MET A 92 -4.18 5.56 5.13
C MET A 92 -4.29 5.06 6.58
N THR A 93 -4.77 5.89 7.50
CA THR A 93 -4.81 5.59 8.94
C THR A 93 -5.89 4.55 9.25
N GLY A 94 -5.60 3.62 10.16
CA GLY A 94 -6.49 2.50 10.51
C GLY A 94 -6.35 1.29 9.60
N ALA A 95 -5.88 1.49 8.36
CA ALA A 95 -5.58 0.40 7.44
C ALA A 95 -4.11 -0.04 7.47
N LEU A 96 -3.20 0.91 7.65
CA LEU A 96 -1.78 0.66 7.79
C LEU A 96 -1.40 0.67 9.28
N TYR A 97 -0.55 -0.29 9.69
CA TYR A 97 0.01 -0.32 11.04
C TYR A 97 0.79 0.96 11.37
N GLN A 98 1.45 1.56 10.37
CA GLN A 98 2.18 2.80 10.52
C GLN A 98 2.15 3.60 9.21
N PRO A 99 1.11 4.43 8.98
CA PRO A 99 0.96 5.17 7.73
C PRO A 99 2.12 6.13 7.48
N SER A 100 2.77 6.63 8.53
CA SER A 100 3.92 7.53 8.46
C SER A 100 5.17 6.91 7.83
N SER A 101 5.25 5.58 7.67
CA SER A 101 6.34 4.94 6.92
C SER A 101 6.11 4.92 5.40
N ALA A 102 4.91 5.30 4.93
CA ALA A 102 4.68 5.58 3.53
C ALA A 102 5.32 6.92 3.14
N THR A 103 5.81 7.02 1.92
CA THR A 103 6.22 8.29 1.33
C THR A 103 5.08 8.84 0.48
N VAL A 104 4.76 10.11 0.68
CA VAL A 104 3.72 10.83 -0.08
C VAL A 104 4.40 11.94 -0.87
N GLN A 105 4.36 11.87 -2.19
CA GLN A 105 4.81 12.95 -3.06
C GLN A 105 3.60 13.74 -3.53
N VAL A 106 3.63 15.05 -3.35
CA VAL A 106 2.58 15.96 -3.82
C VAL A 106 3.19 16.92 -4.82
N CYS A 107 2.73 16.84 -6.07
CA CYS A 107 3.06 17.77 -7.14
C CYS A 107 1.92 18.76 -7.30
N SER A 108 2.21 20.04 -7.11
CA SER A 108 1.23 21.11 -7.18
C SER A 108 1.87 22.37 -7.74
N LYS A 109 1.11 23.13 -8.53
CA LYS A 109 1.58 24.37 -9.14
C LYS A 109 1.96 25.43 -8.11
N ILE A 110 1.46 25.33 -6.87
CA ILE A 110 1.82 26.24 -5.76
C ILE A 110 3.31 26.15 -5.41
N LEU A 111 3.95 25.00 -5.68
CA LEU A 111 5.39 24.81 -5.52
C LEU A 111 6.20 25.43 -6.67
N GLY A 112 5.52 26.01 -7.65
CA GLY A 112 6.06 26.42 -8.94
C GLY A 112 5.93 25.34 -10.00
N VAL A 113 6.38 25.68 -11.20
CA VAL A 113 6.39 24.78 -12.36
C VAL A 113 7.81 24.64 -12.92
N SER A 114 8.06 23.53 -13.59
CA SER A 114 9.24 23.33 -14.44
C SER A 114 8.84 23.60 -15.90
N ASN A 115 9.78 24.05 -16.75
CA ASN A 115 9.52 24.35 -18.17
C ASN A 115 8.35 25.32 -18.41
N ALA A 116 8.28 26.39 -17.61
CA ALA A 116 7.18 27.35 -17.66
C ALA A 116 6.93 27.89 -19.08
N GLY A 117 5.67 27.88 -19.53
CA GLY A 117 5.26 28.38 -20.85
C GLY A 117 5.56 27.45 -22.02
N LEU A 118 6.10 26.24 -21.78
CA LEU A 118 6.33 25.21 -22.80
C LEU A 118 5.27 24.12 -22.72
N THR A 119 5.12 23.33 -23.79
CA THR A 119 4.23 22.15 -23.81
C THR A 119 4.68 21.03 -22.85
N THR A 120 5.86 21.15 -22.27
CA THR A 120 6.43 20.25 -21.26
C THR A 120 6.34 20.84 -19.84
N GLN A 121 5.48 21.84 -19.62
CA GLN A 121 5.26 22.43 -18.29
C GLN A 121 4.70 21.38 -17.33
N THR A 122 5.35 21.24 -16.18
CA THR A 122 4.96 20.30 -15.12
C THR A 122 4.96 20.98 -13.75
N ALA A 123 4.08 20.55 -12.85
CA ALA A 123 4.11 21.01 -11.47
C ALA A 123 5.40 20.55 -10.76
N LYS A 124 5.95 21.39 -9.88
CA LYS A 124 6.99 20.93 -8.95
C LYS A 124 6.36 20.07 -7.86
N CYS A 125 7.17 19.18 -7.30
CA CYS A 125 6.76 18.23 -6.29
C CYS A 125 7.52 18.42 -5.00
N VAL A 126 6.87 18.06 -3.89
CA VAL A 126 7.51 17.85 -2.61
C VAL A 126 7.24 16.43 -2.15
N THR A 127 8.26 15.75 -1.63
CA THR A 127 8.11 14.41 -1.05
C THR A 127 8.11 14.51 0.46
N CYS A 128 7.10 13.91 1.08
CA CYS A 128 6.91 13.84 2.51
C CYS A 128 7.16 12.41 2.99
N SER A 129 7.82 12.30 4.13
CA SER A 129 8.12 11.04 4.80
C SER A 129 8.04 11.27 6.30
N GLY A 130 7.26 10.45 7.01
CA GLY A 130 6.98 10.69 8.41
C GLY A 130 6.19 11.99 8.61
N THR A 131 6.78 12.92 9.37
CA THR A 131 6.15 14.19 9.76
C THR A 131 6.72 15.40 9.01
N THR A 132 7.67 15.19 8.10
CA THR A 132 8.37 16.25 7.39
C THR A 132 8.23 16.09 5.88
N CYS A 133 8.43 17.20 5.16
CA CYS A 133 8.55 17.22 3.72
C CYS A 133 9.89 17.83 3.32
N GLY A 134 10.42 17.36 2.19
CA GLY A 134 11.62 17.93 1.59
C GLY A 134 11.36 19.30 0.94
N SER A 135 12.29 19.71 0.09
CA SER A 135 12.14 20.92 -0.72
C SER A 135 11.39 20.65 -2.02
N ALA A 136 10.78 21.68 -2.59
CA ALA A 136 10.18 21.62 -3.91
C ALA A 136 11.24 21.27 -4.99
N GLY A 137 10.95 20.28 -5.82
CA GLY A 137 11.82 19.83 -6.90
C GLY A 137 11.03 19.23 -8.06
N ALA A 138 11.71 18.46 -8.92
CA ALA A 138 11.06 17.79 -10.05
C ALA A 138 10.20 16.59 -9.64
N GLY A 139 10.40 16.04 -8.44
CA GLY A 139 9.76 14.78 -8.01
C GLY A 139 10.42 13.53 -8.60
N SER A 140 10.15 12.39 -7.99
CA SER A 140 10.56 11.07 -8.46
C SER A 140 9.45 10.04 -8.15
N PRO A 141 8.76 9.50 -9.17
CA PRO A 141 8.90 9.84 -10.59
C PRO A 141 8.51 11.30 -10.88
N VAL A 142 9.07 11.85 -11.96
CA VAL A 142 8.75 13.21 -12.44
C VAL A 142 7.28 13.22 -12.90
N PRO A 143 6.50 14.27 -12.56
CA PRO A 143 5.12 14.36 -13.01
C PRO A 143 5.04 14.56 -14.52
N ASP A 144 4.03 13.96 -15.13
CA ASP A 144 3.73 14.11 -16.55
C ASP A 144 3.22 15.53 -16.84
N ALA A 145 3.54 16.04 -18.03
CA ALA A 145 2.97 17.29 -18.53
C ALA A 145 1.51 17.07 -18.93
N ASP A 146 0.66 18.09 -18.76
CA ASP A 146 -0.70 18.04 -19.26
C ASP A 146 -0.69 18.08 -20.81
N PRO A 147 -1.54 17.32 -21.51
CA PRO A 147 -1.64 17.41 -22.98
C PRO A 147 -1.98 18.82 -23.51
N GLU A 148 -2.61 19.66 -22.69
CA GLU A 148 -2.97 21.05 -23.00
C GLU A 148 -2.03 22.06 -22.33
N SER A 149 -0.87 21.61 -21.87
CA SER A 149 0.21 22.45 -21.38
C SER A 149 0.65 23.48 -22.45
N PRO A 150 0.92 24.75 -22.09
CA PRO A 150 1.05 25.29 -20.73
C PRO A 150 -0.26 25.84 -20.12
N LEU A 151 -1.40 25.70 -20.80
CA LEU A 151 -2.68 26.26 -20.32
C LEU A 151 -3.15 25.58 -19.04
N PHE A 152 -2.92 24.27 -18.94
CA PHE A 152 -3.26 23.48 -17.76
C PHE A 152 -2.03 22.81 -17.16
N VAL A 153 -2.08 22.56 -15.86
CA VAL A 153 -1.06 21.84 -15.09
C VAL A 153 -1.73 20.72 -14.31
N LEU A 154 -1.14 19.53 -14.38
CA LEU A 154 -1.57 18.38 -13.60
C LEU A 154 -1.04 18.51 -12.16
N HIS A 155 -1.95 18.47 -11.19
CA HIS A 155 -1.61 18.14 -9.81
C HIS A 155 -1.54 16.62 -9.70
N ARG A 156 -0.57 16.11 -8.93
CA ARG A 156 -0.35 14.68 -8.73
C ARG A 156 -0.10 14.39 -7.27
N VAL A 157 -0.67 13.30 -6.78
CA VAL A 157 -0.29 12.70 -5.51
C VAL A 157 0.17 11.27 -5.76
N ASP A 158 1.39 10.97 -5.34
CA ASP A 158 1.97 9.63 -5.36
C ASP A 158 2.13 9.11 -3.93
N VAL A 159 1.77 7.86 -3.70
CA VAL A 159 1.96 7.16 -2.44
C VAL A 159 2.80 5.91 -2.70
N THR A 160 3.94 5.83 -2.01
CA THR A 160 4.77 4.62 -2.00
C THR A 160 4.79 4.02 -0.61
N TYR A 161 4.47 2.73 -0.51
CA TYR A 161 4.46 2.01 0.77
C TYR A 161 5.08 0.63 0.61
N THR A 162 5.97 0.29 1.53
CA THR A 162 6.55 -1.06 1.63
C THR A 162 5.76 -1.87 2.65
N PHE A 163 4.96 -2.79 2.15
CA PHE A 163 4.21 -3.75 2.96
C PHE A 163 5.12 -4.86 3.48
N THR A 164 4.97 -5.15 4.77
CA THR A 164 5.47 -6.37 5.41
C THR A 164 4.30 -7.20 5.94
N PRO A 165 4.28 -8.53 5.71
CA PRO A 165 3.26 -9.41 6.26
C PRO A 165 3.21 -9.30 7.78
N LEU A 166 2.00 -9.49 8.34
CA LEU A 166 1.79 -9.44 9.78
C LEU A 166 2.53 -10.59 10.49
N ILE A 167 2.49 -11.78 9.88
CA ILE A 167 3.23 -12.95 10.35
C ILE A 167 4.45 -13.13 9.44
N PRO A 168 5.67 -12.80 9.91
CA PRO A 168 6.88 -12.92 9.10
C PRO A 168 7.30 -14.39 8.96
N GLY A 169 7.93 -14.71 7.82
CA GLY A 169 8.48 -16.02 7.53
C GLY A 169 8.10 -16.51 6.14
N THR A 170 9.00 -17.26 5.52
CA THR A 170 8.83 -17.78 4.16
C THR A 170 7.58 -18.66 3.96
N PRO A 171 7.20 -19.60 4.86
CA PRO A 171 6.02 -20.44 4.61
C PRO A 171 4.70 -19.68 4.75
N PHE A 172 4.70 -18.49 5.37
CA PHE A 172 3.49 -17.73 5.68
C PHE A 172 3.21 -16.58 4.69
N GLY A 173 4.11 -16.35 3.72
CA GLY A 173 3.88 -15.39 2.64
C GLY A 173 3.96 -16.00 1.24
N LEU A 174 3.91 -17.34 1.13
CA LEU A 174 3.97 -18.04 -0.16
C LEU A 174 2.87 -17.58 -1.13
N THR A 175 1.70 -17.20 -0.60
CA THR A 175 0.59 -16.68 -1.38
C THR A 175 0.85 -15.30 -2.00
N LEU A 176 1.83 -14.55 -1.48
CA LEU A 176 2.17 -13.20 -1.92
C LEU A 176 3.34 -13.16 -2.89
N LEU A 177 4.22 -14.17 -2.88
CA LEU A 177 5.39 -14.28 -3.77
C LEU A 177 5.09 -14.22 -5.29
N PRO A 178 3.95 -14.73 -5.80
CA PRO A 178 3.65 -14.62 -7.22
C PRO A 178 3.37 -13.19 -7.68
N ALA A 179 3.09 -12.26 -6.77
CA ALA A 179 2.85 -10.88 -7.13
C ALA A 179 4.19 -10.21 -7.50
N SER A 180 4.29 -9.64 -8.70
CA SER A 180 5.50 -8.98 -9.21
C SER A 180 5.95 -7.77 -8.38
N ILE A 181 5.06 -7.26 -7.52
CA ILE A 181 5.35 -6.17 -6.59
C ILE A 181 6.02 -6.65 -5.29
N CYS A 182 6.14 -7.97 -5.11
CA CYS A 182 6.69 -8.61 -3.93
C CYS A 182 8.04 -9.24 -4.22
N SER A 183 8.94 -9.17 -3.24
CA SER A 183 10.25 -9.82 -3.29
C SER A 183 10.53 -10.54 -1.97
N SER A 184 11.36 -11.58 -2.02
CA SER A 184 11.82 -12.29 -0.82
C SER A 184 13.32 -12.17 -0.66
N ALA A 185 13.76 -11.64 0.49
CA ALA A 185 15.16 -11.56 0.87
C ALA A 185 15.32 -11.89 2.35
N GLY A 186 16.32 -12.72 2.70
CA GLY A 186 16.63 -13.04 4.10
C GLY A 186 15.47 -13.68 4.89
N GLY A 187 14.59 -14.43 4.21
CA GLY A 187 13.43 -15.08 4.82
C GLY A 187 12.23 -14.15 5.10
N LYS A 188 12.29 -12.89 4.65
CA LYS A 188 11.20 -11.92 4.72
C LYS A 188 10.64 -11.65 3.33
N ILE A 189 9.34 -11.41 3.27
CA ILE A 189 8.65 -11.00 2.04
C ILE A 189 8.27 -9.54 2.21
N THR A 190 8.60 -8.72 1.22
CA THR A 190 8.27 -7.29 1.18
C THR A 190 7.62 -6.96 -0.14
N CYS A 191 6.52 -6.21 -0.10
CA CYS A 191 5.82 -5.78 -1.31
C CYS A 191 5.80 -4.26 -1.39
N THR A 192 6.26 -3.69 -2.50
CA THR A 192 6.27 -2.23 -2.67
C THR A 192 5.07 -1.84 -3.52
N PHE A 193 4.16 -1.10 -2.90
CA PHE A 193 3.05 -0.48 -3.60
C PHE A 193 3.44 0.92 -4.04
N HIS A 194 3.14 1.24 -5.29
CA HIS A 194 3.19 2.60 -5.82
C HIS A 194 1.82 2.91 -6.43
N ARG A 195 1.13 3.92 -5.88
CA ARG A 195 -0.16 4.38 -6.38
C ARG A 195 -0.08 5.87 -6.65
N GLN A 196 -0.54 6.27 -7.83
CA GLN A 196 -0.52 7.66 -8.26
C GLN A 196 -1.90 8.04 -8.79
N VAL A 197 -2.30 9.27 -8.52
CA VAL A 197 -3.45 9.90 -9.16
C VAL A 197 -3.06 11.31 -9.54
N SER A 198 -3.42 11.72 -10.75
CA SER A 198 -3.25 13.08 -11.23
C SER A 198 -4.55 13.65 -11.73
N MET A 199 -4.80 14.91 -11.43
CA MET A 199 -5.98 15.64 -11.87
C MET A 199 -5.55 17.03 -12.34
N ARG A 200 -6.29 17.55 -13.32
CA ARG A 200 -6.09 18.89 -13.82
C ARG A 200 -6.55 19.89 -12.76
N ALA A 201 -5.69 20.85 -12.42
CA ALA A 201 -6.05 21.91 -11.50
C ALA A 201 -6.98 22.92 -12.19
N MET A 202 -8.04 23.35 -11.51
CA MET A 202 -8.96 24.39 -12.00
C MET A 202 -8.61 25.72 -11.34
N ASP A 203 -7.76 26.50 -11.99
CA ASP A 203 -7.23 27.74 -11.44
C ASP A 203 -6.73 28.72 -12.49
#